data_AF-A0A955XD75-F1
#
_entry.id   AF-A0A955XD75-F1
#
_cell.length_a   1.000
_cell.length_b   1.000
_cell.length_c   1.000
_cell.angle_alpha   90.00
_cell.angle_beta   90.00
_cell.angle_gamma   90.00
#
_symmetry.space_group_name_H-M   'P 1'
#
loop_
_entity.id
_entity.type
_entity.pdbx_description
1 polymer ?
#
loop_
_entity_poly.entity_id
_entity_poly.type
_entity_poly.pdbx_seq_one_letter_code
_entity_poly.pdbx_strand_id
1 'polypeptide(L)'
;MQLYTKILIGMAVGVFLGFLVGPNSSLLPNTGVDLGPDAKVLNAPSGAPMPEATGLKTARVVEEGAAAEWLQVEWKLTPNKVLALSTQGVSAKAGVTYHGYVSASSPDVSRFAPLGRSLIEYTEWIGRLFLALIKMVVVPLVFFSLVVGVASLGDFRALGRLGGRTIGYFMVTTVAALVIGVGLANIVQPGRLLSADDRAQLLASYAGSVGSTVKSAAAAPSMLDQLVAIVPTNPVASLANGDMLQVIFFALMLGIALTLMEVSRAQPVVDLFARLNDAMVMLVHVAMALAPYGVAALLFKVVGSTGLSVLVALAVYGVVVIVGLLLHLFVTYGLVVKFGARLPVLGFLGAIKEALLVAFSTSSSSATLPVTMEACEENLNVSPRITSFVLPLGATVNMDGTALYECVGVLFLSQFYASAGGFELGFADQIYVVVA
;
A
#
# COMPACT_ATOMS: atom_id res chain seq x y z
N MET A 1 -26.17 -15.55 0.98
CA MET A 1 -24.70 -15.67 0.88
C MET A 1 -24.06 -14.71 1.87
N GLN A 2 -23.19 -15.18 2.76
CA GLN A 2 -22.50 -14.33 3.75
C GLN A 2 -21.64 -13.26 3.04
N LEU A 3 -21.48 -12.09 3.67
CA LEU A 3 -20.73 -10.95 3.11
C LEU A 3 -19.31 -11.36 2.69
N TYR A 4 -18.61 -12.08 3.57
CA TYR A 4 -17.32 -12.71 3.30
C TYR A 4 -17.24 -13.43 1.94
N THR A 5 -18.23 -14.26 1.60
CA THR A 5 -18.23 -15.00 0.33
C THR A 5 -18.33 -14.06 -0.87
N LYS A 6 -19.08 -12.96 -0.75
CA LYS A 6 -19.16 -11.93 -1.80
C LYS A 6 -17.79 -11.27 -2.01
N ILE A 7 -17.08 -10.97 -0.93
CA ILE A 7 -15.74 -10.36 -1.00
C ILE A 7 -14.76 -11.32 -1.68
N LEU A 8 -14.74 -12.61 -1.33
CA LEU A 8 -13.89 -13.60 -1.99
C LEU A 8 -14.17 -13.72 -3.49
N ILE A 9 -15.44 -13.72 -3.89
CA ILE A 9 -15.81 -13.75 -5.31
C ILE A 9 -15.31 -12.47 -5.99
N GLY A 10 -15.51 -11.30 -5.37
CA GLY A 10 -14.99 -10.04 -5.87
C GLY A 10 -13.47 -10.09 -6.06
N MET A 11 -12.73 -10.66 -5.10
CA MET A 11 -11.29 -10.84 -5.22
C MET A 11 -10.90 -11.69 -6.41
N ALA A 12 -11.49 -12.89 -6.53
CA ALA A 12 -11.21 -13.82 -7.60
C ALA A 12 -11.50 -13.20 -8.97
N VAL A 13 -12.63 -12.51 -9.10
CA VAL A 13 -13.02 -11.78 -10.32
C VAL A 13 -12.01 -10.69 -10.65
N GLY A 14 -11.62 -9.85 -9.68
CA GLY A 14 -10.66 -8.78 -9.89
C GLY A 14 -9.31 -9.27 -10.38
N VAL A 15 -8.74 -10.29 -9.71
CA VAL A 15 -7.46 -10.90 -10.10
C VAL A 15 -7.54 -11.52 -11.49
N PHE A 16 -8.61 -12.28 -11.77
CA PHE A 16 -8.79 -12.96 -13.06
C PHE A 16 -8.92 -11.96 -14.21
N LEU A 17 -9.73 -10.92 -14.04
CA LEU A 17 -9.83 -9.83 -15.02
C LEU A 17 -8.49 -9.11 -15.19
N GLY A 18 -7.72 -8.93 -14.12
CA GLY A 18 -6.41 -8.27 -14.17
C GLY A 18 -5.45 -8.99 -15.11
N PHE A 19 -5.37 -10.31 -15.02
CA PHE A 19 -4.52 -11.11 -15.90
C PHE A 19 -5.05 -11.19 -17.34
N LEU A 20 -6.36 -11.35 -17.51
CA LEU A 20 -6.93 -11.59 -18.85
C LEU A 20 -7.08 -10.32 -19.68
N VAL A 21 -7.57 -9.25 -19.07
CA VAL A 21 -7.98 -8.03 -19.77
C VAL A 21 -7.33 -6.77 -19.20
N GLY A 22 -6.31 -6.89 -18.37
CA GLY A 22 -5.52 -5.75 -17.91
C GLY A 22 -4.68 -5.11 -19.02
N PRO A 23 -4.17 -3.88 -18.80
CA PRO A 23 -3.32 -3.16 -19.75
C PRO A 23 -2.02 -3.89 -20.07
N ASN A 24 -1.53 -4.76 -19.18
CA ASN A 24 -0.34 -5.58 -19.43
C ASN A 24 -0.68 -7.05 -19.79
N SER A 25 -1.91 -7.33 -20.19
CA SER A 25 -2.32 -8.67 -20.63
C SER A 25 -1.66 -9.05 -21.96
N SER A 26 -1.15 -10.28 -22.05
CA SER A 26 -0.64 -10.85 -23.30
C SER A 26 -1.74 -11.25 -24.29
N LEU A 27 -3.00 -11.27 -23.84
CA LEU A 27 -4.16 -11.66 -24.66
C LEU A 27 -4.77 -10.49 -25.45
N LEU A 28 -4.41 -9.25 -25.09
CA LEU A 28 -4.89 -8.05 -25.77
C LEU A 28 -3.79 -7.44 -26.65
N PRO A 29 -4.16 -6.77 -27.76
CA PRO A 29 -3.19 -6.11 -28.62
C PRO A 29 -2.57 -4.89 -27.92
N ASN A 30 -1.26 -4.94 -27.71
CA ASN A 30 -0.47 -3.88 -27.05
C ASN A 30 -0.14 -2.73 -28.01
N THR A 31 -1.18 -2.07 -28.52
CA THR A 31 -1.04 -0.96 -29.49
C THR A 31 -0.84 0.40 -28.81
N GLY A 32 -0.90 0.49 -27.48
CA GLY A 32 -0.64 1.72 -26.74
C GLY A 32 0.81 1.79 -26.26
N VAL A 33 1.35 3.00 -26.12
CA VAL A 33 2.67 3.28 -25.55
C VAL A 33 2.55 4.40 -24.53
N ASP A 34 3.02 4.15 -23.32
CA ASP A 34 3.33 5.17 -22.32
C ASP A 34 4.76 5.67 -22.53
N LEU A 35 4.90 6.98 -22.50
CA LEU A 35 6.16 7.69 -22.68
C LEU A 35 6.50 8.40 -21.36
N GLY A 36 7.62 8.00 -20.78
CA GLY A 36 8.20 8.60 -19.59
C GLY A 36 8.69 10.02 -19.83
N PRO A 37 9.05 10.75 -18.77
CA PRO A 37 9.42 12.16 -18.84
C PRO A 37 10.63 12.44 -19.75
N ASP A 38 11.54 11.46 -19.89
CA ASP A 38 12.76 11.58 -20.71
C ASP A 38 12.66 10.88 -22.08
N ALA A 39 11.49 10.33 -22.42
CA ALA A 39 11.27 9.65 -23.69
C ALA A 39 11.42 10.62 -24.87
N LYS A 40 12.37 10.34 -25.77
CA LYS A 40 12.61 11.13 -26.98
C LYS A 40 11.84 10.55 -28.17
N VAL A 41 10.92 11.33 -28.72
CA VAL A 41 10.29 11.02 -30.01
C VAL A 41 11.12 11.68 -31.12
N LEU A 42 11.65 10.85 -32.01
CA LEU A 42 12.51 11.23 -33.12
C LEU A 42 11.70 11.41 -34.42
N ASN A 43 12.24 12.23 -35.33
CA ASN A 43 11.62 12.52 -36.61
C ASN A 43 11.77 11.36 -37.61
N ALA A 44 10.84 11.26 -38.55
CA ALA A 44 11.03 10.46 -39.76
C ALA A 44 12.24 10.99 -40.55
N PRO A 45 12.96 10.14 -41.31
CA PRO A 45 14.05 10.57 -42.20
C PRO A 45 13.66 11.66 -43.21
N SER A 46 12.37 11.91 -43.45
CA SER A 46 11.83 12.80 -44.48
C SER A 46 11.33 14.18 -44.01
N GLY A 47 11.72 14.66 -42.82
CA GLY A 47 11.87 16.11 -42.58
C GLY A 47 10.63 17.00 -42.38
N ALA A 48 9.45 16.48 -42.00
CA ALA A 48 8.37 17.36 -41.52
C ALA A 48 8.59 17.73 -40.03
N PRO A 49 8.68 19.03 -39.65
CA PRO A 49 8.82 19.43 -38.26
C PRO A 49 7.53 19.13 -37.48
N MET A 50 7.64 18.39 -36.38
CA MET A 50 6.52 18.11 -35.49
C MET A 50 6.35 19.21 -34.45
N PRO A 51 5.10 19.59 -34.10
CA PRO A 51 4.86 20.32 -32.87
C PRO A 51 5.29 19.45 -31.67
N GLU A 52 6.04 20.05 -30.75
CA GLU A 52 6.78 19.39 -29.66
C GLU A 52 6.19 18.07 -29.19
N ALA A 53 6.92 16.99 -29.41
CA ALA A 53 6.67 15.70 -28.78
C ALA A 53 7.06 15.70 -27.28
N THR A 54 7.69 16.77 -26.81
CA THR A 54 8.09 17.00 -25.42
C THR A 54 6.87 17.00 -24.49
N GLY A 55 6.83 16.10 -23.51
CA GLY A 55 5.70 15.96 -22.58
C GLY A 55 4.50 15.18 -23.14
N LEU A 56 4.64 14.49 -24.27
CA LEU A 56 3.70 13.45 -24.69
C LEU A 56 3.79 12.29 -23.70
N LYS A 57 2.66 11.95 -23.05
CA LYS A 57 2.61 10.86 -22.06
C LYS A 57 2.14 9.54 -22.65
N THR A 58 1.32 9.61 -23.70
CA THR A 58 0.73 8.44 -24.35
C THR A 58 0.71 8.61 -25.85
N ALA A 59 0.94 7.52 -26.58
CA ALA A 59 0.83 7.43 -28.02
C ALA A 59 0.32 6.04 -28.44
N ARG A 60 -0.07 5.88 -29.71
CA ARG A 60 -0.49 4.61 -30.28
C ARG A 60 0.56 4.10 -31.25
N VAL A 61 0.95 2.82 -31.17
CA VAL A 61 1.84 2.18 -32.15
C VAL A 61 1.10 2.00 -33.48
N VAL A 62 1.73 2.45 -34.56
CA VAL A 62 1.29 2.28 -35.95
C VAL A 62 2.07 1.16 -36.63
N GLU A 63 3.40 1.18 -36.49
CA GLU A 63 4.30 0.24 -37.14
C GLU A 63 5.48 -0.09 -36.20
N GLU A 64 6.00 -1.31 -36.30
CA GLU A 64 7.15 -1.80 -35.56
C GLU A 64 8.23 -2.21 -36.56
N GLY A 65 9.46 -1.72 -36.37
CA GLY A 65 10.58 -2.06 -37.25
C GLY A 65 10.91 -3.55 -37.21
N ALA A 66 11.54 -4.07 -38.28
CA ALA A 66 11.80 -5.49 -38.48
C ALA A 66 12.63 -6.19 -37.37
N ALA A 67 13.27 -5.44 -36.47
CA ALA A 67 14.02 -5.93 -35.31
C ALA A 67 13.48 -5.41 -33.96
N ALA A 68 12.27 -4.82 -33.93
CA ALA A 68 11.68 -4.16 -32.77
C ALA A 68 12.54 -3.04 -32.16
N GLU A 69 13.55 -2.52 -32.87
CA GLU A 69 14.44 -1.47 -32.36
C GLU A 69 13.74 -0.12 -32.23
N TRP A 70 12.74 0.14 -33.09
CA TRP A 70 11.97 1.37 -33.09
C TRP A 70 10.47 1.10 -33.29
N LEU A 71 9.67 1.99 -32.72
CA LEU A 71 8.21 2.03 -32.86
C LEU A 71 7.82 3.33 -33.54
N GLN A 72 7.06 3.22 -34.62
CA GLN A 72 6.35 4.38 -35.15
C GLN A 72 5.10 4.60 -34.32
N VAL A 73 5.00 5.77 -33.71
CA VAL A 73 3.89 6.15 -32.83
C VAL A 73 3.08 7.28 -33.45
N GLU A 74 1.77 7.24 -33.25
CA GLU A 74 0.84 8.31 -33.59
C GLU A 74 0.21 8.92 -32.34
N TRP A 75 -0.02 10.23 -32.37
CA TRP A 75 -0.77 10.94 -31.33
C TRP A 75 -1.64 12.04 -31.90
N LYS A 76 -2.67 12.42 -31.13
CA LYS A 76 -3.55 13.54 -31.43
C LYS A 76 -3.45 14.57 -30.32
N LEU A 77 -3.39 15.84 -30.70
CA LEU A 77 -3.37 16.95 -29.74
C LEU A 77 -4.80 17.37 -29.38
N THR A 78 -5.04 17.54 -28.07
CA THR A 78 -6.27 18.14 -27.55
C THR A 78 -6.23 19.66 -27.69
N PRO A 79 -7.38 20.35 -27.76
CA PRO A 79 -7.43 21.81 -27.89
C PRO A 79 -6.60 22.56 -26.81
N ASN A 80 -6.64 22.07 -25.56
CA ASN A 80 -5.88 22.65 -24.45
C ASN A 80 -4.36 22.52 -24.65
N LYS A 81 -3.88 21.40 -25.19
CA LYS A 81 -2.46 21.23 -25.51
C LYS A 81 -2.02 22.12 -26.67
N VAL A 82 -2.88 22.29 -27.68
CA VAL A 82 -2.60 23.20 -28.80
C VAL A 82 -2.48 24.65 -28.32
N LEU A 83 -3.34 25.07 -27.38
CA LEU A 83 -3.25 26.39 -26.78
C LEU A 83 -1.94 26.57 -26.00
N ALA A 84 -1.55 25.59 -25.17
CA ALA A 84 -0.29 25.61 -24.42
C ALA A 84 0.96 25.63 -25.33
N LEU A 85 0.90 24.94 -26.47
CA LEU A 85 1.98 24.96 -27.47
C LEU A 85 2.05 26.31 -28.22
N SER A 86 0.90 26.93 -28.48
CA SER A 86 0.84 28.24 -29.14
C SER A 86 1.49 29.35 -28.31
N THR A 87 1.39 29.31 -26.98
CA THR A 87 2.05 30.26 -26.08
C THR A 87 3.57 30.06 -26.02
N GLN A 88 4.06 28.90 -26.46
CA GLN A 88 5.48 28.56 -26.60
C GLN A 88 6.02 28.79 -28.03
N GLY A 89 5.19 29.35 -28.93
CA GLY A 89 5.58 29.63 -30.32
C GLY A 89 5.53 28.42 -31.27
N VAL A 90 4.95 27.30 -30.84
CA VAL A 90 4.85 26.06 -31.62
C VAL A 90 3.51 26.01 -32.38
N SER A 91 3.56 25.87 -33.71
CA SER A 91 2.36 25.76 -34.55
C SER A 91 1.79 24.34 -34.53
N ALA A 92 0.62 24.16 -33.91
CA ALA A 92 -0.08 22.88 -33.81
C ALA A 92 -1.56 23.03 -34.17
N LYS A 93 -2.20 21.95 -34.64
CA LYS A 93 -3.64 21.90 -34.94
C LYS A 93 -4.32 20.80 -34.13
N ALA A 94 -5.45 21.12 -33.52
CA ALA A 94 -6.25 20.14 -32.78
C ALA A 94 -6.88 19.14 -33.75
N GLY A 95 -6.92 17.86 -33.37
CA GLY A 95 -7.53 16.81 -34.17
C GLY A 95 -6.69 16.28 -35.36
N VAL A 96 -5.52 16.87 -35.62
CA VAL A 96 -4.54 16.31 -36.58
C VAL A 96 -3.77 15.17 -35.91
N THR A 97 -3.59 14.07 -36.65
CA THR A 97 -2.72 12.97 -36.24
C THR A 97 -1.28 13.31 -36.59
N TYR A 98 -0.41 13.25 -35.59
CA TYR A 98 1.03 13.40 -35.74
C TYR A 98 1.67 12.02 -35.62
N HIS A 99 2.79 11.80 -36.32
CA HIS A 99 3.53 10.55 -36.31
C HIS A 99 4.98 10.82 -35.95
N GLY A 100 5.61 9.94 -35.17
CA GLY A 100 7.04 9.99 -34.85
C GLY A 100 7.59 8.62 -34.50
N TYR A 101 8.86 8.55 -34.13
CA TYR A 101 9.55 7.31 -33.84
C TYR A 101 10.09 7.31 -32.41
N VAL A 102 9.90 6.22 -31.68
CA VAL A 102 10.51 6.03 -30.36
C VAL A 102 11.36 4.78 -30.36
N SER A 103 12.49 4.82 -29.66
CA SER A 103 13.30 3.62 -29.45
C SER A 103 12.52 2.66 -28.55
N ALA A 104 12.25 1.44 -29.01
CA ALA A 104 11.48 0.47 -28.23
C ALA A 104 12.28 -0.09 -27.04
N SER A 105 13.62 0.03 -27.10
CA SER A 105 14.55 -0.36 -26.03
C SER A 105 14.74 0.72 -24.97
N SER A 106 14.13 1.89 -25.16
CA SER A 106 14.24 2.98 -24.18
C SER A 106 13.48 2.59 -22.90
N PRO A 107 14.09 2.72 -21.71
CA PRO A 107 13.43 2.40 -20.44
C PRO A 107 12.20 3.28 -20.16
N ASP A 108 12.14 4.47 -20.77
CA ASP A 108 10.99 5.39 -20.70
C ASP A 108 9.83 5.02 -21.64
N VAL A 109 9.86 3.88 -22.32
CA VAL A 109 8.84 3.49 -23.31
C VAL A 109 8.23 2.16 -22.90
N SER A 110 6.98 2.18 -22.43
CA SER A 110 6.26 0.96 -22.02
C SER A 110 4.98 0.74 -22.82
N ARG A 111 4.80 -0.44 -23.41
CA ARG A 111 3.58 -0.77 -24.16
C ARG A 111 2.43 -1.14 -23.23
N PHE A 112 1.20 -0.87 -23.66
CA PHE A 112 -0.01 -1.30 -22.97
C PHE A 112 -1.15 -1.61 -23.96
N ALA A 113 -2.10 -2.43 -23.52
CA ALA A 113 -3.36 -2.69 -24.19
C ALA A 113 -4.37 -1.56 -23.90
N PRO A 114 -4.80 -0.76 -24.90
CA PRO A 114 -5.69 0.37 -24.66
C PRO A 114 -7.04 -0.03 -24.07
N LEU A 115 -7.60 -1.16 -24.51
CA LEU A 115 -8.86 -1.68 -23.98
C LEU A 115 -8.75 -1.98 -22.48
N GLY A 116 -7.67 -2.62 -22.04
CA GLY A 116 -7.48 -2.94 -20.63
C GLY A 116 -7.31 -1.69 -19.76
N ARG A 117 -6.59 -0.68 -20.27
CA ARG A 117 -6.49 0.63 -19.60
C ARG A 117 -7.85 1.31 -19.46
N SER A 118 -8.65 1.35 -20.53
CA SER A 118 -9.99 1.93 -20.48
C SER A 118 -10.90 1.19 -19.50
N LEU A 119 -10.87 -0.15 -19.48
CA LEU A 119 -11.65 -0.93 -18.51
C LEU A 119 -11.27 -0.61 -17.06
N ILE A 120 -9.97 -0.46 -16.77
CA ILE A 120 -9.52 -0.01 -15.44
C ILE A 120 -10.06 1.39 -15.16
N GLU A 121 -9.92 2.35 -16.07
CA GLU A 121 -10.43 3.72 -15.87
C GLU A 121 -11.95 3.75 -15.61
N TYR A 122 -12.73 2.90 -16.28
CA TYR A 122 -14.18 2.78 -16.07
C TYR A 122 -14.57 2.13 -14.75
N THR A 123 -13.74 1.27 -14.17
CA THR A 123 -14.05 0.52 -12.94
C THR A 123 -13.38 1.11 -11.70
N GLU A 124 -12.30 1.89 -11.88
CA GLU A 124 -11.46 2.40 -10.81
C GLU A 124 -12.23 3.25 -9.79
N TRP A 125 -13.23 4.02 -10.24
CA TRP A 125 -14.03 4.87 -9.36
C TRP A 125 -14.72 4.07 -8.25
N ILE A 126 -15.10 2.80 -8.49
CA ILE A 126 -15.75 1.93 -7.51
C ILE A 126 -14.78 1.63 -6.36
N GLY A 127 -13.55 1.24 -6.71
CA GLY A 127 -12.48 0.99 -5.74
C GLY A 127 -12.09 2.25 -4.98
N ARG A 128 -11.98 3.39 -5.66
CA ARG A 128 -11.71 4.68 -5.04
C ARG A 128 -12.81 5.11 -4.09
N LEU A 129 -14.08 4.95 -4.47
CA LEU A 129 -15.23 5.25 -3.62
C LEU A 129 -15.22 4.38 -2.37
N PHE A 130 -14.98 3.08 -2.51
CA PHE A 130 -14.85 2.16 -1.37
C PHE A 130 -13.75 2.59 -0.40
N LEU A 131 -12.55 2.89 -0.90
CA LEU A 131 -11.46 3.38 -0.05
C LEU A 131 -11.78 4.73 0.60
N ALA A 132 -12.47 5.63 -0.11
CA ALA A 132 -12.86 6.93 0.43
C ALA A 132 -13.87 6.79 1.58
N LEU A 133 -14.86 5.90 1.44
CA LEU A 133 -15.84 5.62 2.51
C LEU A 133 -15.16 5.09 3.77
N ILE A 134 -14.22 4.17 3.61
CA ILE A 134 -13.47 3.63 4.73
C ILE A 134 -12.59 4.72 5.38
N LYS A 135 -11.78 5.44 4.58
CA LYS A 135 -10.92 6.52 5.09
C LYS A 135 -11.70 7.63 5.80
N MET A 136 -12.91 7.94 5.35
CA MET A 136 -13.81 8.91 5.98
C MET A 136 -14.13 8.53 7.44
N VAL A 137 -14.30 7.24 7.72
CA VAL A 137 -14.71 6.76 9.05
C VAL A 137 -13.52 6.52 9.97
N VAL A 138 -12.35 6.16 9.43
CA VAL A 138 -11.17 5.74 10.21
C VAL A 138 -10.70 6.79 11.21
N VAL A 139 -10.45 8.03 10.77
CA VAL A 139 -9.86 9.06 11.65
C VAL A 139 -10.80 9.43 12.81
N PRO A 140 -12.09 9.75 12.56
CA PRO A 140 -13.03 10.02 13.65
C PRO A 140 -13.24 8.82 14.56
N LEU A 141 -13.37 7.60 14.00
CA LEU A 141 -13.53 6.39 14.79
C LEU A 141 -12.36 6.17 15.73
N VAL A 142 -11.12 6.27 15.26
CA VAL A 142 -9.91 6.15 16.08
C VAL A 142 -9.91 7.18 17.20
N PHE A 143 -10.23 8.43 16.88
CA PHE A 143 -10.24 9.50 17.87
C PHE A 143 -11.29 9.25 18.96
N PHE A 144 -12.54 9.00 18.60
CA PHE A 144 -13.61 8.80 19.58
C PHE A 144 -13.42 7.51 20.38
N SER A 145 -13.08 6.40 19.72
CA SER A 145 -12.83 5.12 20.38
C SER A 145 -11.71 5.23 21.40
N LEU A 146 -10.55 5.83 21.05
CA LEU A 146 -9.43 5.96 21.97
C LEU A 146 -9.78 6.82 23.19
N VAL A 147 -10.45 7.95 22.99
CA VAL A 147 -10.85 8.82 24.11
C VAL A 147 -11.79 8.06 25.05
N VAL A 148 -12.79 7.35 24.53
CA VAL A 148 -13.74 6.54 25.32
C VAL A 148 -13.04 5.35 26.00
N GLY A 149 -12.18 4.64 25.27
CA GLY A 149 -11.42 3.50 25.76
C GLY A 149 -10.49 3.88 26.91
N VAL A 150 -9.83 5.03 26.81
CA VAL A 150 -8.98 5.56 27.88
C VAL A 150 -9.81 6.07 29.06
N ALA A 151 -10.84 6.86 28.80
CA ALA A 151 -11.68 7.41 29.86
C ALA A 151 -12.37 6.31 30.69
N SER A 152 -12.82 5.23 30.03
CA SER A 152 -13.44 4.07 30.67
C SER A 152 -12.47 3.19 31.47
N LEU A 153 -11.15 3.37 31.31
CA LEU A 153 -10.17 2.65 32.13
C LEU A 153 -10.18 3.12 33.61
N GLY A 154 -10.60 4.35 33.90
CA GLY A 154 -10.80 4.88 35.26
C GLY A 154 -9.55 5.01 36.14
N ASP A 155 -8.45 4.32 35.84
CA ASP A 155 -7.19 4.34 36.59
C ASP A 155 -5.99 4.46 35.63
N PHE A 156 -5.22 5.54 35.79
CA PHE A 156 -3.99 5.79 35.04
C PHE A 156 -2.96 4.65 35.17
N ARG A 157 -2.88 3.97 36.33
CA ARG A 157 -1.98 2.82 36.50
C ARG A 157 -2.42 1.63 35.66
N ALA A 158 -3.72 1.44 35.46
CA ALA A 158 -4.25 0.40 34.59
C ALA A 158 -3.89 0.67 33.12
N LEU A 159 -3.98 1.94 32.69
CA LEU A 159 -3.54 2.37 31.36
C LEU A 159 -2.06 2.08 31.14
N GLY A 160 -1.19 2.46 32.07
CA GLY A 160 0.26 2.21 31.98
C GLY A 160 0.60 0.71 31.89
N ARG A 161 -0.07 -0.15 32.67
CA ARG A 161 0.10 -1.60 32.58
C ARG A 161 -0.38 -2.17 31.24
N LEU A 162 -1.52 -1.70 30.73
CA LEU A 162 -2.05 -2.12 29.45
C LEU A 162 -1.12 -1.69 28.31
N GLY A 163 -0.76 -0.41 28.25
CA GLY A 163 0.18 0.14 27.27
C GLY A 163 1.53 -0.55 27.28
N GLY A 164 2.15 -0.74 28.45
CA GLY A 164 3.43 -1.41 28.58
C GLY A 164 3.39 -2.87 28.10
N ARG A 165 2.31 -3.62 28.41
CA ARG A 165 2.12 -4.98 27.89
C ARG A 165 1.93 -4.99 26.38
N THR A 166 1.16 -4.06 25.84
CA THR A 166 0.91 -3.93 24.39
C THR A 166 2.20 -3.61 23.62
N ILE A 167 2.95 -2.61 24.06
CA ILE A 167 4.23 -2.23 23.42
C ILE A 167 5.24 -3.38 23.53
N GLY A 168 5.36 -4.00 24.71
CA GLY A 168 6.25 -5.15 24.89
C GLY A 168 5.87 -6.32 23.98
N TYR A 169 4.57 -6.58 23.82
CA TYR A 169 4.07 -7.59 22.87
C TYR A 169 4.44 -7.24 21.42
N PHE A 170 4.18 -6.01 20.97
CA PHE A 170 4.51 -5.55 19.62
C PHE A 170 6.02 -5.63 19.32
N MET A 171 6.87 -5.22 20.26
CA MET A 171 8.32 -5.33 20.09
C MET A 171 8.77 -6.78 19.91
N VAL A 172 8.25 -7.69 20.74
CA VAL A 172 8.61 -9.11 20.65
C VAL A 172 8.14 -9.73 19.35
N THR A 173 6.92 -9.44 18.89
CA THR A 173 6.40 -9.99 17.63
C THR A 173 7.12 -9.41 16.41
N THR A 174 7.43 -8.11 16.41
CA THR A 174 8.22 -7.49 15.33
C THR A 174 9.62 -8.09 15.25
N VAL A 175 10.32 -8.28 16.38
CA VAL A 175 11.63 -8.96 16.39
C VAL A 175 11.52 -10.39 15.87
N ALA A 176 10.48 -11.14 16.23
CA ALA A 176 10.24 -12.46 15.67
C ALA A 176 10.03 -12.42 14.14
N ALA A 177 9.27 -11.44 13.64
CA ALA A 177 9.03 -11.26 12.20
C ALA A 177 10.34 -10.95 11.45
N LEU A 178 11.19 -10.08 12.01
CA LEU A 178 12.50 -9.73 11.48
C LEU A 178 13.42 -10.95 11.40
N VAL A 179 13.48 -11.76 12.46
CA VAL A 179 14.27 -13.00 12.50
C VAL A 179 13.80 -13.99 11.43
N ILE A 180 12.49 -14.14 11.25
CA ILE A 180 11.92 -14.99 10.19
C ILE A 180 12.32 -14.46 8.81
N GLY A 181 12.16 -13.15 8.56
CA GLY A 181 12.48 -12.52 7.28
C GLY A 181 13.95 -12.66 6.91
N VAL A 182 14.86 -12.27 7.82
CA VAL A 182 16.31 -12.39 7.63
C VAL A 182 16.73 -13.85 7.46
N GLY A 183 16.18 -14.75 8.27
CA GLY A 183 16.46 -16.18 8.19
C GLY A 183 16.10 -16.76 6.82
N LEU A 184 14.87 -16.50 6.34
CA LEU A 184 14.41 -16.99 5.04
C LEU A 184 15.19 -16.39 3.87
N ALA A 185 15.47 -15.07 3.91
CA ALA A 185 16.22 -14.40 2.85
C ALA A 185 17.67 -14.91 2.75
N ASN A 186 18.30 -15.28 3.87
CA ASN A 186 19.64 -15.88 3.87
C ASN A 186 19.65 -17.35 3.43
N ILE A 187 18.60 -18.13 3.73
CA ILE A 187 18.47 -19.53 3.32
C ILE A 187 18.15 -19.64 1.82
N VAL A 188 17.15 -18.88 1.34
CA VAL A 188 16.66 -18.99 -0.04
C VAL A 188 17.51 -18.17 -1.00
N GLN A 189 18.07 -17.06 -0.54
CA GLN A 189 18.87 -16.13 -1.36
C GLN A 189 18.15 -15.67 -2.64
N PRO A 190 16.92 -15.11 -2.52
CA PRO A 190 16.07 -14.80 -3.68
C PRO A 190 16.72 -13.85 -4.69
N GLY A 191 17.63 -12.96 -4.26
CA GLY A 191 18.30 -12.01 -5.16
C GLY A 191 19.33 -12.67 -6.10
N ARG A 192 19.81 -13.87 -5.76
CA ARG A 192 20.76 -14.64 -6.58
C ARG A 192 20.06 -15.55 -7.60
N LEU A 193 18.78 -15.84 -7.38
CA LEU A 193 18.00 -16.79 -8.20
C LEU A 193 17.41 -16.17 -9.48
N LEU A 194 17.63 -14.88 -9.71
CA LEU A 194 17.21 -14.18 -10.92
C LEU A 194 18.09 -14.53 -12.11
N SER A 195 17.46 -14.79 -13.26
CA SER A 195 18.17 -14.95 -14.52
C SER A 195 18.84 -13.64 -14.96
N ALA A 196 19.81 -13.73 -15.87
CA ALA A 196 20.47 -12.55 -16.41
C ALA A 196 19.47 -11.62 -17.13
N ASP A 197 18.48 -12.20 -17.81
CA ASP A 197 17.45 -11.47 -18.55
C ASP A 197 16.47 -10.75 -17.61
N ASP A 198 16.00 -11.44 -16.55
CA ASP A 198 15.12 -10.82 -15.54
C ASP A 198 15.82 -9.67 -14.82
N ARG A 199 17.11 -9.84 -14.53
CA ARG A 199 17.94 -8.82 -13.91
C ARG A 199 18.10 -7.59 -14.81
N ALA A 200 18.39 -7.81 -16.09
CA ALA A 200 18.48 -6.72 -17.07
C ALA A 200 17.14 -5.98 -17.20
N GLN A 201 16.02 -6.71 -17.20
CA GLN A 201 14.68 -6.13 -17.26
C GLN A 201 14.34 -5.28 -16.03
N LEU A 202 14.68 -5.76 -14.83
CA LEU A 202 14.47 -4.99 -13.59
C LEU A 202 15.39 -3.77 -13.53
N LEU A 203 16.66 -3.89 -13.92
CA LEU A 203 17.57 -2.74 -13.99
C LEU A 203 17.07 -1.70 -14.98
N ALA A 204 16.62 -2.10 -16.18
CA ALA A 204 16.07 -1.17 -17.17
C ALA A 204 14.81 -0.46 -16.65
N SER A 205 13.93 -1.18 -15.95
CA SER A 205 12.66 -0.67 -15.44
C SER A 205 12.83 0.33 -14.28
N TYR A 206 13.96 0.27 -13.55
CA TYR A 206 14.20 1.08 -12.35
C TYR A 206 15.47 1.96 -12.39
N ALA A 207 16.24 1.97 -13.49
CA ALA A 207 17.50 2.72 -13.62
C ALA A 207 17.37 4.23 -13.32
N GLY A 208 16.25 4.85 -13.68
CA GLY A 208 16.00 6.29 -13.45
C GLY A 208 15.67 6.68 -12.00
N SER A 209 15.38 5.71 -11.12
CA SER A 209 14.89 5.95 -9.75
C SER A 209 15.98 5.92 -8.66
N VAL A 210 17.20 5.55 -9.01
CA VAL A 210 18.29 5.35 -8.03
C VAL A 210 18.81 6.70 -7.49
N GLY A 211 18.98 7.71 -8.35
CA GLY A 211 19.56 9.00 -7.96
C GLY A 211 18.68 9.88 -7.05
N SER A 212 17.35 9.81 -7.20
CA SER A 212 16.40 10.52 -6.34
C SER A 212 16.28 9.91 -4.94
N THR A 213 16.46 8.59 -4.84
CA THR A 213 16.24 7.84 -3.59
C THR A 213 17.36 8.07 -2.58
N VAL A 214 18.61 8.23 -3.04
CA VAL A 214 19.76 8.54 -2.17
C VAL A 214 19.65 9.93 -1.52
N LYS A 215 19.10 10.92 -2.24
CA LYS A 215 18.85 12.27 -1.68
C LYS A 215 17.76 12.27 -0.62
N SER A 216 16.70 11.47 -0.80
CA SER A 216 15.62 11.33 0.18
C SER A 216 16.08 10.62 1.46
N ALA A 217 16.98 9.63 1.36
CA ALA A 217 17.53 8.94 2.53
C ALA A 217 18.39 9.87 3.42
N ALA A 218 19.16 10.78 2.82
CA ALA A 218 19.96 11.76 3.56
C ALA A 218 19.14 12.84 4.28
N ALA A 219 17.86 13.01 3.88
CA ALA A 219 16.92 13.96 4.49
C ALA A 219 15.95 13.29 5.48
N ALA A 220 16.14 12.01 5.81
CA ALA A 220 15.28 11.29 6.74
C ALA A 220 15.34 11.94 8.14
N PRO A 221 14.19 12.21 8.79
CA PRO A 221 14.17 12.77 10.14
C PRO A 221 14.87 11.83 11.13
N SER A 222 15.62 12.39 12.08
CA SER A 222 16.25 11.59 13.12
C SER A 222 15.19 10.90 14.00
N MET A 223 15.55 9.81 14.68
CA MET A 223 14.63 9.14 15.62
C MET A 223 14.11 10.10 16.70
N LEU A 224 14.94 11.06 17.14
CA LEU A 224 14.52 12.08 18.11
C LEU A 224 13.48 13.03 17.52
N ASP A 225 13.67 13.48 16.28
CA ASP A 225 12.70 14.33 15.59
C ASP A 225 11.37 13.59 15.40
N GLN A 226 11.42 12.30 15.10
CA GLN A 226 10.22 11.45 14.99
C GLN A 226 9.50 11.33 16.33
N LEU A 227 10.21 11.15 17.45
CA LEU A 227 9.62 11.11 18.80
C LEU A 227 8.94 12.44 19.17
N VAL A 228 9.58 13.56 18.85
CA VAL A 228 9.00 14.89 19.10
C VAL A 228 7.78 15.13 18.21
N ALA A 229 7.80 14.66 16.97
CA ALA A 229 6.70 14.80 16.01
C ALA A 229 5.43 14.01 16.38
N ILE A 230 5.48 13.12 17.37
CA ILE A 230 4.30 12.43 17.93
C ILE A 230 3.34 13.43 18.58
N VAL A 231 3.85 14.50 19.18
CA VAL A 231 3.03 15.52 19.84
C VAL A 231 2.55 16.53 18.80
N PRO A 232 1.24 16.59 18.48
CA PRO A 232 0.75 17.58 17.53
C PRO A 232 0.81 19.00 18.08
N THR A 233 1.26 19.93 17.26
CA THR A 233 1.14 21.37 17.54
C THR A 233 -0.30 21.86 17.34
N ASN A 234 -1.07 21.21 16.46
CA ASN A 234 -2.49 21.48 16.23
C ASN A 234 -3.26 20.17 15.99
N PRO A 235 -3.96 19.64 17.01
CA PRO A 235 -4.71 18.38 16.88
C PRO A 235 -5.81 18.40 15.82
N VAL A 236 -6.41 19.56 15.56
CA VAL A 236 -7.44 19.71 14.52
C VAL A 236 -6.84 19.54 13.14
N ALA A 237 -5.63 20.08 12.93
CA ALA A 237 -4.88 19.85 11.70
C ALA A 237 -4.50 18.37 11.53
N SER A 238 -4.05 17.71 12.60
CA SER A 238 -3.72 16.28 12.57
C SER A 238 -4.94 15.41 12.22
N LEU A 239 -6.11 15.74 12.76
CA LEU A 239 -7.38 15.09 12.41
C LEU A 239 -7.76 15.32 10.94
N ALA A 240 -7.54 16.53 10.42
CA ALA A 240 -7.85 16.85 9.02
C ALA A 240 -6.88 16.19 8.02
N ASN A 241 -5.59 16.15 8.36
CA ASN A 241 -4.55 15.57 7.51
C ASN A 241 -4.45 14.04 7.62
N GLY A 242 -5.02 13.45 8.67
CA GLY A 242 -4.92 12.02 8.93
C GLY A 242 -3.56 11.61 9.51
N ASP A 243 -2.92 12.49 10.27
CA ASP A 243 -1.66 12.22 10.96
C ASP A 243 -1.90 11.27 12.14
N MET A 244 -2.09 9.98 11.84
CA MET A 244 -2.65 8.98 12.76
C MET A 244 -1.91 8.91 14.10
N LEU A 245 -0.58 8.94 14.11
CA LEU A 245 0.20 8.85 15.35
C LEU A 245 -0.06 10.06 16.27
N GLN A 246 -0.20 11.26 15.69
CA GLN A 246 -0.55 12.48 16.41
C GLN A 246 -1.99 12.47 16.90
N VAL A 247 -2.93 11.98 16.08
CA VAL A 247 -4.34 11.80 16.46
C VAL A 247 -4.44 10.84 17.64
N ILE A 248 -3.70 9.71 17.60
CA ILE A 248 -3.63 8.75 18.69
C ILE A 248 -3.08 9.41 19.96
N PHE A 249 -1.95 10.11 19.87
CA PHE A 249 -1.35 10.78 21.03
C PHE A 249 -2.31 11.79 21.67
N PHE A 250 -2.95 12.63 20.86
CA PHE A 250 -3.92 13.60 21.35
C PHE A 250 -5.15 12.92 21.99
N ALA A 251 -5.70 11.90 21.35
CA ALA A 251 -6.84 11.13 21.89
C ALA A 251 -6.51 10.49 23.24
N LEU A 252 -5.31 9.93 23.39
CA LEU A 252 -4.83 9.36 24.66
C LEU A 252 -4.72 10.44 25.74
N MET A 253 -4.11 11.59 25.44
CA MET A 253 -3.97 12.69 26.38
C MET A 253 -5.32 13.27 26.81
N LEU A 254 -6.25 13.41 25.87
CA LEU A 254 -7.61 13.87 26.15
C LEU A 254 -8.37 12.86 27.02
N GLY A 255 -8.29 11.57 26.70
CA GLY A 255 -8.88 10.51 27.52
C GLY A 255 -8.33 10.49 28.95
N ILE A 256 -7.01 10.63 29.12
CA ILE A 256 -6.37 10.74 30.44
C ILE A 256 -6.88 11.96 31.20
N ALA A 257 -6.97 13.13 30.53
CA ALA A 257 -7.48 14.34 31.15
C ALA A 257 -8.93 14.16 31.65
N LEU A 258 -9.80 13.53 30.86
CA LEU A 258 -11.17 13.20 31.26
C LEU A 258 -11.22 12.25 32.45
N THR A 259 -10.31 11.27 32.55
CA THR A 259 -10.20 10.38 33.73
C THR A 259 -9.79 11.12 35.00
N LEU A 260 -8.97 12.18 34.87
CA LEU A 260 -8.49 12.98 36.01
C LEU A 260 -9.48 14.08 36.44
N MET A 261 -10.48 14.38 35.61
CA MET A 261 -11.53 15.34 35.91
C MET A 261 -12.57 14.78 36.88
N GLU A 262 -13.33 15.67 37.51
CA GLU A 262 -14.50 15.29 38.31
C GLU A 262 -15.51 14.53 37.44
N VAL A 263 -15.97 13.37 37.89
CA VAL A 263 -16.82 12.45 37.12
C VAL A 263 -18.08 13.14 36.58
N SER A 264 -18.71 14.00 37.39
CA SER A 264 -19.89 14.78 37.02
C SER A 264 -19.68 15.68 35.79
N ARG A 265 -18.44 16.15 35.58
CA ARG A 265 -18.04 17.01 34.45
C ARG A 265 -17.53 16.22 33.25
N ALA A 266 -16.84 15.10 33.50
CA ALA A 266 -16.26 14.27 32.45
C ALA A 266 -17.32 13.40 31.75
N GLN A 267 -18.26 12.82 32.51
CA GLN A 267 -19.20 11.81 32.00
C GLN A 267 -20.02 12.28 30.78
N PRO A 268 -20.58 13.50 30.74
CA PRO A 268 -21.33 13.96 29.57
C PRO A 268 -20.50 13.99 28.27
N VAL A 269 -19.19 14.29 28.38
CA VAL A 269 -18.27 14.29 27.23
C VAL A 269 -17.97 12.88 26.78
N VAL A 270 -17.71 11.97 27.73
CA VAL A 270 -17.47 10.54 27.45
C VAL A 270 -18.69 9.91 26.78
N ASP A 271 -19.90 10.20 27.28
CA ASP A 271 -21.15 9.69 26.71
C ASP A 271 -21.40 10.21 25.29
N LEU A 272 -21.08 11.49 25.03
CA LEU A 272 -21.15 12.06 23.69
C LEU A 272 -20.20 11.32 22.74
N PHE A 273 -18.94 11.13 23.15
CA PHE A 273 -17.94 10.48 22.31
C PHE A 273 -18.25 9.01 22.08
N ALA A 274 -18.84 8.32 23.06
CA ALA A 274 -19.34 6.95 22.89
C ALA A 274 -20.43 6.88 21.82
N ARG A 275 -21.42 7.79 21.85
CA ARG A 275 -22.47 7.84 20.81
C ARG A 275 -21.92 8.18 19.42
N LEU A 276 -20.91 9.04 19.34
CA LEU A 276 -20.23 9.35 18.09
C LEU A 276 -19.45 8.15 17.57
N ASN A 277 -18.79 7.39 18.45
CA ASN A 277 -18.15 6.12 18.11
C ASN A 277 -19.16 5.11 17.54
N ASP A 278 -20.31 4.93 18.19
CA ASP A 278 -21.38 4.02 17.70
C ASP A 278 -21.88 4.44 16.32
N ALA A 279 -22.04 5.76 16.09
CA ALA A 279 -22.40 6.28 14.77
C ALA A 279 -21.33 5.97 13.71
N MET A 280 -20.04 6.05 14.07
CA MET A 280 -18.95 5.68 13.16
C MET A 280 -18.99 4.19 12.82
N VAL A 281 -19.21 3.31 13.80
CA VAL A 281 -19.37 1.86 13.57
C VAL A 281 -20.53 1.58 12.59
N MET A 282 -21.65 2.30 12.70
CA MET A 282 -22.75 2.17 11.74
C MET A 282 -22.35 2.57 10.31
N LEU A 283 -21.49 3.57 10.13
CA LEU A 283 -20.98 3.95 8.81
C LEU A 283 -20.04 2.89 8.21
N VAL A 284 -19.32 2.14 9.06
CA VAL A 284 -18.51 0.99 8.60
C VAL A 284 -19.39 -0.04 7.91
N HIS A 285 -20.53 -0.39 8.51
CA HIS A 285 -21.48 -1.35 7.93
C HIS A 285 -21.96 -0.91 6.54
N VAL A 286 -22.23 0.39 6.37
CA VAL A 286 -22.62 0.95 5.07
C VAL A 286 -21.49 0.82 4.05
N ALA A 287 -20.25 1.15 4.43
CA ALA A 287 -19.09 1.00 3.57
C ALA A 287 -18.84 -0.47 3.19
N MET A 288 -19.06 -1.39 4.13
CA MET A 288 -18.86 -2.83 3.95
C MET A 288 -19.83 -3.45 2.95
N ALA A 289 -21.01 -2.86 2.74
CA ALA A 289 -21.92 -3.31 1.68
C ALA A 289 -21.31 -3.15 0.27
N LEU A 290 -20.40 -2.18 0.06
CA LEU A 290 -19.70 -1.94 -1.20
C LEU A 290 -18.43 -2.79 -1.36
N ALA A 291 -17.91 -3.37 -0.27
CA ALA A 291 -16.62 -4.07 -0.25
C ALA A 291 -16.43 -5.08 -1.39
N PRO A 292 -17.39 -5.98 -1.73
CA PRO A 292 -17.19 -6.95 -2.81
C PRO A 292 -16.82 -6.32 -4.16
N TYR A 293 -17.45 -5.20 -4.49
CA TYR A 293 -17.21 -4.50 -5.76
C TYR A 293 -15.96 -3.64 -5.70
N GLY A 294 -15.73 -2.97 -4.56
CA GLY A 294 -14.53 -2.18 -4.33
C GLY A 294 -13.26 -3.04 -4.40
N VAL A 295 -13.26 -4.18 -3.71
CA VAL A 295 -12.17 -5.16 -3.72
C VAL A 295 -11.89 -5.68 -5.14
N ALA A 296 -12.94 -6.01 -5.90
CA ALA A 296 -12.78 -6.48 -7.29
C ALA A 296 -12.09 -5.42 -8.16
N ALA A 297 -12.54 -4.16 -8.10
CA ALA A 297 -11.96 -3.06 -8.86
C ALA A 297 -10.51 -2.75 -8.45
N LEU A 298 -10.20 -2.79 -7.14
CA LEU A 298 -8.84 -2.57 -6.64
C LEU A 298 -7.88 -3.65 -7.12
N LEU A 299 -8.25 -4.93 -6.99
CA LEU A 299 -7.40 -6.03 -7.45
C LEU A 299 -7.29 -6.07 -8.98
N PHE A 300 -8.36 -5.74 -9.71
CA PHE A 300 -8.29 -5.60 -11.17
C PHE A 300 -7.24 -4.57 -11.58
N LYS A 301 -7.25 -3.38 -10.95
CA LYS A 301 -6.27 -2.35 -11.22
C LYS A 301 -4.85 -2.82 -10.92
N VAL A 302 -4.60 -3.32 -9.70
CA VAL A 302 -3.25 -3.68 -9.22
C VAL A 302 -2.66 -4.82 -10.06
N VAL A 303 -3.42 -5.89 -10.28
CA VAL A 303 -2.95 -7.04 -11.07
C VAL A 303 -2.79 -6.65 -12.54
N GLY A 304 -3.76 -5.89 -13.09
CA GLY A 304 -3.73 -5.46 -14.48
C GLY A 304 -2.58 -4.52 -14.82
N SER A 305 -2.19 -3.63 -13.90
CA SER A 305 -1.13 -2.63 -14.14
C SER A 305 0.29 -3.11 -13.84
N THR A 306 0.46 -4.21 -13.07
CA THR A 306 1.80 -4.69 -12.70
C THR A 306 2.42 -5.53 -13.81
N GLY A 307 1.61 -6.26 -14.58
CA GLY A 307 2.08 -7.10 -15.69
C GLY A 307 2.72 -8.42 -15.25
N LEU A 308 2.51 -9.47 -16.04
CA LEU A 308 2.91 -10.83 -15.68
C LEU A 308 4.44 -11.01 -15.66
N SER A 309 5.17 -10.35 -16.57
CA SER A 309 6.63 -10.46 -16.64
C SER A 309 7.33 -9.97 -15.37
N VAL A 310 6.92 -8.80 -14.86
CA VAL A 310 7.46 -8.25 -13.60
C VAL A 310 7.09 -9.14 -12.41
N LEU A 311 5.87 -9.64 -12.39
CA LEU A 311 5.42 -10.58 -11.34
C LEU A 311 6.21 -11.89 -11.36
N VAL A 312 6.55 -12.41 -12.54
CA VAL A 312 7.37 -13.62 -12.70
C VAL A 312 8.82 -13.35 -12.27
N ALA A 313 9.41 -12.24 -12.69
CA ALA A 313 10.77 -11.85 -12.30
C ALA A 313 10.87 -11.71 -10.76
N LEU A 314 9.87 -11.12 -10.11
CA LEU A 314 9.83 -10.97 -8.65
C LEU A 314 9.15 -12.14 -7.94
N ALA A 315 8.77 -13.22 -8.64
CA ALA A 315 7.97 -14.29 -8.06
C ALA A 315 8.69 -14.97 -6.90
N VAL A 316 9.99 -15.26 -7.04
CA VAL A 316 10.78 -15.89 -6.00
C VAL A 316 10.83 -15.01 -4.75
N TYR A 317 11.09 -13.72 -4.92
CA TYR A 317 11.04 -12.73 -3.83
C TYR A 317 9.66 -12.71 -3.17
N GLY A 318 8.59 -12.60 -3.95
CA GLY A 318 7.21 -12.59 -3.46
C GLY A 318 6.84 -13.85 -2.70
N VAL A 319 7.25 -15.03 -3.19
CA VAL A 319 7.04 -16.31 -2.51
C VAL A 319 7.76 -16.35 -1.17
N VAL A 320 9.01 -15.88 -1.09
CA VAL A 320 9.75 -15.80 0.19
C VAL A 320 9.01 -14.93 1.20
N VAL A 321 8.54 -13.75 0.78
CA VAL A 321 7.74 -12.86 1.65
C VAL A 321 6.46 -13.54 2.09
N ILE A 322 5.68 -14.14 1.17
CA ILE A 322 4.43 -14.82 1.48
C ILE A 322 4.66 -15.98 2.46
N VAL A 323 5.67 -16.80 2.24
CA VAL A 323 6.05 -17.89 3.15
C VAL A 323 6.44 -17.33 4.52
N GLY A 324 7.20 -16.24 4.58
CA GLY A 324 7.55 -15.56 5.82
C GLY A 324 6.32 -15.04 6.57
N LEU A 325 5.39 -14.39 5.88
CA LEU A 325 4.13 -13.92 6.47
C LEU A 325 3.27 -15.08 6.98
N LEU A 326 3.18 -16.19 6.24
CA LEU A 326 2.46 -17.39 6.68
C LEU A 326 3.13 -18.05 7.89
N LEU A 327 4.46 -18.12 7.91
CA LEU A 327 5.20 -18.61 9.07
C LEU A 327 4.97 -17.71 10.28
N HIS A 328 5.02 -16.40 10.13
CA HIS A 328 4.72 -15.47 11.22
C HIS A 328 3.27 -15.62 11.71
N LEU A 329 2.32 -15.78 10.78
CA LEU A 329 0.91 -15.98 11.11
C LEU A 329 0.66 -17.29 11.88
N PHE A 330 1.16 -18.42 11.39
CA PHE A 330 0.87 -19.73 11.98
C PHE A 330 1.79 -20.11 13.14
N VAL A 331 3.03 -19.64 13.13
CA VAL A 331 4.00 -19.89 14.20
C VAL A 331 3.87 -18.79 15.24
N THR A 332 4.28 -17.56 14.96
CA THR A 332 4.29 -16.50 15.98
C THR A 332 2.89 -16.22 16.53
N TYR A 333 1.96 -15.78 15.67
CA TYR A 333 0.60 -15.48 16.13
C TYR A 333 -0.19 -16.74 16.51
N GLY A 334 0.01 -17.86 15.80
CA GLY A 334 -0.63 -19.13 16.16
C GLY A 334 -0.24 -19.63 17.55
N LEU A 335 1.03 -19.48 17.96
CA LEU A 335 1.48 -19.79 19.33
C LEU A 335 0.87 -18.83 20.35
N VAL A 336 0.81 -17.53 20.05
CA VAL A 336 0.17 -16.53 20.92
C VAL A 336 -1.31 -16.84 21.12
N VAL A 337 -2.03 -17.18 20.05
CA VAL A 337 -3.46 -17.52 20.11
C VAL A 337 -3.67 -18.83 20.88
N LYS A 338 -2.87 -19.86 20.60
CA LYS A 338 -3.02 -21.19 21.21
C LYS A 338 -2.68 -21.19 22.70
N PHE A 339 -1.58 -20.54 23.09
CA PHE A 339 -1.06 -20.61 24.47
C PHE A 339 -1.44 -19.38 25.30
N GLY A 340 -1.49 -18.19 24.69
CA GLY A 340 -1.88 -16.94 25.35
C GLY A 340 -3.40 -16.82 25.45
N ALA A 341 -4.09 -16.77 24.31
CA ALA A 341 -5.55 -16.63 24.29
C ALA A 341 -6.31 -17.94 24.57
N ARG A 342 -5.63 -19.09 24.47
CA ARG A 342 -6.21 -20.44 24.66
C ARG A 342 -7.38 -20.72 23.72
N LEU A 343 -7.30 -20.18 22.50
CA LEU A 343 -8.29 -20.40 21.44
C LEU A 343 -7.74 -21.33 20.36
N PRO A 344 -8.60 -22.08 19.66
CA PRO A 344 -8.20 -22.80 18.46
C PRO A 344 -7.78 -21.79 17.36
N VAL A 345 -6.57 -21.93 16.83
CA VAL A 345 -5.99 -20.99 15.84
C VAL A 345 -6.91 -20.81 14.62
N LEU A 346 -7.44 -21.91 14.08
CA LEU A 346 -8.37 -21.84 12.94
C LEU A 346 -9.71 -21.19 13.29
N GLY A 347 -10.19 -21.36 14.53
CA GLY A 347 -11.39 -20.70 15.00
C GLY A 347 -11.20 -19.18 15.12
N PHE A 348 -10.03 -18.76 15.62
CA PHE A 348 -9.64 -17.35 15.67
C PHE A 348 -9.58 -16.73 14.27
N LEU A 349 -8.90 -17.39 13.32
CA LEU A 349 -8.84 -16.92 11.92
C LEU A 349 -10.22 -16.84 11.27
N GLY A 350 -11.13 -17.77 11.60
CA GLY A 350 -12.52 -17.72 11.17
C GLY A 350 -13.28 -16.50 11.69
N ALA A 351 -13.01 -16.09 12.93
CA ALA A 351 -13.65 -14.93 13.56
C ALA A 351 -13.17 -13.58 12.99
N ILE A 352 -11.91 -13.48 12.56
CA ILE A 352 -11.33 -12.24 12.01
C ILE A 352 -11.24 -12.23 10.47
N LYS A 353 -11.83 -13.22 9.79
CA LYS A 353 -11.70 -13.43 8.35
C LYS A 353 -12.06 -12.21 7.51
N GLU A 354 -13.05 -11.43 7.93
CA GLU A 354 -13.52 -10.26 7.19
C GLU A 354 -12.49 -9.14 7.22
N ALA A 355 -11.91 -8.87 8.40
CA ALA A 355 -10.79 -7.95 8.54
C ALA A 355 -9.59 -8.39 7.69
N LEU A 356 -9.26 -9.68 7.64
CA LEU A 356 -8.16 -10.18 6.80
C LEU A 356 -8.39 -9.93 5.29
N LEU A 357 -9.61 -10.14 4.80
CA LEU A 357 -9.92 -9.88 3.38
C LEU A 357 -9.89 -8.40 3.03
N VAL A 358 -10.40 -7.54 3.91
CA VAL A 358 -10.34 -6.09 3.71
C VAL A 358 -8.88 -5.62 3.78
N ALA A 359 -8.07 -6.16 4.69
CA ALA A 359 -6.65 -5.81 4.79
C ALA A 359 -5.91 -6.17 3.50
N PHE A 360 -6.11 -7.40 3.01
CA PHE A 360 -5.47 -7.89 1.80
C PHE A 360 -5.86 -7.06 0.55
N SER A 361 -7.13 -6.70 0.43
CA SER A 361 -7.65 -5.97 -0.74
C SER A 361 -7.33 -4.48 -0.75
N THR A 362 -7.35 -3.84 0.42
CA THR A 362 -7.07 -2.41 0.56
C THR A 362 -5.59 -2.11 0.74
N SER A 363 -4.79 -3.10 1.14
CA SER A 363 -3.37 -2.95 1.48
C SER A 363 -3.12 -1.82 2.49
N SER A 364 -4.05 -1.60 3.42
CA SER A 364 -3.98 -0.49 4.38
C SER A 364 -4.54 -0.88 5.76
N SER A 365 -3.67 -0.94 6.77
CA SER A 365 -4.03 -1.25 8.16
C SER A 365 -5.00 -0.23 8.76
N SER A 366 -4.78 1.06 8.47
CA SER A 366 -5.68 2.12 8.93
C SER A 366 -7.07 1.99 8.31
N ALA A 367 -7.16 1.66 7.02
CA ALA A 367 -8.44 1.36 6.36
C ALA A 367 -9.13 0.12 6.95
N THR A 368 -8.37 -0.86 7.46
CA THR A 368 -8.98 -2.07 8.01
C THR A 368 -9.40 -1.99 9.47
N LEU A 369 -8.93 -0.97 10.19
CA LEU A 369 -9.13 -0.86 11.62
C LEU A 369 -10.60 -0.92 12.05
N PRO A 370 -11.56 -0.25 11.39
CA PRO A 370 -12.97 -0.30 11.80
C PRO A 370 -13.54 -1.72 11.79
N VAL A 371 -13.28 -2.46 10.70
CA VAL A 371 -13.69 -3.86 10.52
C VAL A 371 -12.98 -4.78 11.52
N THR A 372 -11.74 -4.44 11.88
CA THR A 372 -10.96 -5.20 12.87
C THR A 372 -11.53 -5.03 14.28
N MET A 373 -11.91 -3.80 14.65
CA MET A 373 -12.55 -3.53 15.94
C MET A 373 -13.87 -4.28 16.07
N GLU A 374 -14.73 -4.19 15.06
CA GLU A 374 -16.01 -4.89 15.02
C GLU A 374 -15.83 -6.41 15.12
N ALA A 375 -14.90 -7.00 14.35
CA ALA A 375 -14.62 -8.44 14.44
C ALA A 375 -14.12 -8.87 15.83
N CYS A 376 -13.33 -8.03 16.51
CA CYS A 376 -12.88 -8.33 17.87
C CYS A 376 -13.99 -8.19 18.91
N GLU A 377 -14.87 -7.20 18.78
CA GLU A 377 -15.95 -6.94 19.73
C GLU A 377 -17.11 -7.93 19.55
N GLU A 378 -17.56 -8.15 18.32
CA GLU A 378 -18.73 -8.98 18.04
C GLU A 378 -18.41 -10.47 17.90
N ASN A 379 -17.34 -10.84 17.19
CA ASN A 379 -17.04 -12.26 16.93
C ASN A 379 -16.19 -12.89 18.04
N LEU A 380 -15.34 -12.10 18.70
CA LEU A 380 -14.41 -12.57 19.75
C LEU A 380 -14.80 -12.13 21.16
N ASN A 381 -15.85 -11.31 21.32
CA ASN A 381 -16.32 -10.79 22.62
C ASN A 381 -15.22 -10.08 23.42
N VAL A 382 -14.27 -9.42 22.75
CA VAL A 382 -13.24 -8.63 23.41
C VAL A 382 -13.88 -7.32 23.89
N SER A 383 -13.60 -6.92 25.12
CA SER A 383 -14.20 -5.70 25.68
C SER A 383 -13.82 -4.45 24.86
N PRO A 384 -14.77 -3.53 24.59
CA PRO A 384 -14.52 -2.24 23.93
C PRO A 384 -13.37 -1.43 24.55
N ARG A 385 -13.21 -1.56 25.87
CA ARG A 385 -12.13 -0.95 26.66
C ARG A 385 -10.72 -1.36 26.19
N ILE A 386 -10.55 -2.59 25.71
CA ILE A 386 -9.26 -3.11 25.24
C ILE A 386 -9.11 -2.86 23.74
N THR A 387 -10.13 -3.19 22.94
CA THR A 387 -10.11 -3.03 21.48
C THR A 387 -9.87 -1.58 21.08
N SER A 388 -10.58 -0.63 21.72
CA SER A 388 -10.46 0.80 21.46
C SER A 388 -9.09 1.40 21.80
N PHE A 389 -8.26 0.70 22.57
CA PHE A 389 -6.90 1.14 22.89
C PHE A 389 -5.84 0.39 22.07
N VAL A 390 -5.89 -0.94 22.08
CA VAL A 390 -4.83 -1.79 21.51
C VAL A 390 -4.86 -1.78 19.99
N LEU A 391 -6.03 -1.85 19.36
CA LEU A 391 -6.12 -1.98 17.89
C LEU A 391 -5.74 -0.67 17.17
N PRO A 392 -6.20 0.53 17.58
CA PRO A 392 -5.77 1.76 16.93
C PRO A 392 -4.27 2.02 17.08
N LEU A 393 -3.70 1.74 18.25
CA LEU A 393 -2.27 1.82 18.49
C LEU A 393 -1.51 0.82 17.59
N GLY A 394 -1.99 -0.43 17.53
CA GLY A 394 -1.40 -1.48 16.70
C GLY A 394 -1.41 -1.17 15.20
N ALA A 395 -2.46 -0.55 14.69
CA ALA A 395 -2.57 -0.18 13.27
C ALA A 395 -1.48 0.79 12.79
N THR A 396 -0.81 1.50 13.71
CA THR A 396 0.29 2.44 13.39
C THR A 396 1.64 1.95 13.92
N VAL A 397 1.68 1.32 15.09
CA VAL A 397 2.95 0.95 15.75
C VAL A 397 3.37 -0.48 15.41
N ASN A 398 2.43 -1.41 15.21
CA ASN A 398 2.72 -2.83 15.05
C ASN A 398 2.71 -3.24 13.57
N MET A 399 3.84 -3.04 12.90
CA MET A 399 4.01 -3.28 11.46
C MET A 399 4.88 -4.52 11.14
N ASP A 400 4.64 -5.65 11.81
CA ASP A 400 5.42 -6.90 11.64
C ASP A 400 5.58 -7.33 10.17
N GLY A 401 4.49 -7.25 9.39
CA GLY A 401 4.51 -7.64 7.98
C GLY A 401 5.40 -6.73 7.14
N THR A 402 5.41 -5.43 7.43
CA THR A 402 6.30 -4.45 6.80
C THR A 402 7.74 -4.72 7.20
N ALA A 403 8.02 -4.93 8.49
CA ALA A 403 9.36 -5.22 8.99
C ALA A 403 9.96 -6.47 8.32
N LEU A 404 9.17 -7.55 8.18
CA LEU A 404 9.56 -8.75 7.46
C LEU A 404 9.82 -8.46 5.97
N TYR A 405 8.87 -7.78 5.30
CA TYR A 405 8.98 -7.43 3.89
C TYR A 405 10.22 -6.57 3.59
N GLU A 406 10.45 -5.52 4.37
CA GLU A 406 11.58 -4.61 4.20
C GLU A 406 12.92 -5.32 4.42
N CYS A 407 13.04 -6.16 5.45
CA CYS A 407 14.23 -6.96 5.66
C CYS A 407 14.54 -7.90 4.49
N VAL A 408 13.53 -8.65 4.02
CA VAL A 408 13.69 -9.53 2.85
C VAL A 408 14.05 -8.70 1.62
N GLY A 409 13.47 -7.51 1.44
CA GLY A 409 13.75 -6.58 0.36
C GLY A 409 15.19 -6.07 0.35
N VAL A 410 15.70 -5.63 1.50
CA VAL A 410 17.09 -5.15 1.64
C VAL A 410 18.09 -6.28 1.33
N LEU A 411 17.85 -7.48 1.86
CA LEU A 411 18.68 -8.65 1.58
C LEU A 411 18.60 -9.09 0.12
N PHE A 412 17.40 -9.09 -0.46
CA PHE A 412 17.19 -9.36 -1.88
C PHE A 412 17.99 -8.38 -2.75
N LEU A 413 17.91 -7.08 -2.49
CA LEU A 413 18.66 -6.06 -3.24
C LEU A 413 20.17 -6.23 -3.06
N SER A 414 20.63 -6.51 -1.84
CA SER A 414 22.04 -6.77 -1.58
C SER A 414 22.55 -7.96 -2.39
N GLN A 415 21.82 -9.07 -2.39
CA GLN A 415 22.15 -10.28 -3.16
C GLN A 415 22.10 -10.04 -4.68
N PHE A 416 21.09 -9.27 -5.12
CA PHE A 416 20.89 -8.89 -6.51
C PHE A 416 22.09 -8.08 -7.05
N TYR A 417 22.50 -7.05 -6.31
CA TYR A 417 23.63 -6.20 -6.70
C TYR A 417 24.97 -6.91 -6.53
N ALA A 418 25.16 -7.73 -5.49
CA ALA A 418 26.35 -8.56 -5.33
C ALA A 418 26.59 -9.45 -6.56
N SER A 419 25.50 -10.03 -7.10
CA SER A 419 25.56 -10.85 -8.32
C SER A 419 25.89 -10.04 -9.59
N ALA A 420 25.83 -8.71 -9.54
CA ALA A 420 26.20 -7.78 -10.61
C ALA A 420 27.57 -7.09 -10.35
N GLY A 421 28.36 -7.58 -9.37
CA GLY A 421 29.66 -7.01 -9.00
C GLY A 421 29.60 -5.89 -7.96
N GLY A 422 28.44 -5.69 -7.32
CA GLY A 422 28.24 -4.75 -6.23
C GLY A 422 28.60 -5.30 -4.85
N PHE A 423 28.19 -4.58 -3.80
CA PHE A 423 28.46 -4.91 -2.40
C PHE A 423 27.40 -5.86 -1.80
N GLU A 424 27.83 -6.82 -0.99
CA GLU A 424 26.96 -7.73 -0.24
C GLU A 424 27.01 -7.42 1.26
N LEU A 425 25.85 -7.36 1.91
CA LEU A 425 25.72 -7.06 3.34
C LEU A 425 26.24 -8.23 4.17
N GLY A 426 27.25 -7.97 4.99
CA GLY A 426 27.75 -8.93 5.97
C GLY A 426 26.77 -9.11 7.14
N PHE A 427 27.03 -10.10 7.99
CA PHE A 427 26.17 -10.39 9.15
C PHE A 427 26.00 -9.18 10.10
N ALA A 428 27.05 -8.38 10.29
CA ALA A 428 27.00 -7.17 11.10
C ALA A 428 26.07 -6.10 10.49
N ASP A 429 26.11 -5.92 9.16
CA ASP A 429 25.25 -4.97 8.47
C ASP A 429 23.79 -5.42 8.51
N GLN A 430 23.53 -6.73 8.43
CA GLN A 430 22.19 -7.29 8.56
C GLN A 430 21.60 -7.10 9.96
N ILE A 431 22.42 -7.20 11.01
CA ILE A 431 21.97 -6.83 12.37
C ILE A 431 21.62 -5.35 12.42
N TYR A 432 22.42 -4.49 11.79
CA TYR A 432 22.11 -3.07 11.72
C TYR A 432 20.77 -2.81 11.02
N VAL A 433 20.49 -3.48 9.90
CA VAL A 433 19.20 -3.41 9.18
C VAL A 433 18.00 -3.85 10.05
N VAL A 434 18.22 -4.76 11.00
CA VAL A 434 17.16 -5.21 11.92
C VAL A 434 16.89 -4.20 13.05
N VAL A 435 17.90 -3.41 13.44
CA VAL A 435 17.85 -2.52 14.61
C VAL A 435 17.53 -1.07 14.25
N ALA A 436 18.03 -0.61 13.10
CA ALA A 436 17.83 0.74 12.57
C ALA A 436 16.51 0.81 11.80
#